data_AF-A0A2D5FFC7-F1
#
_entry.id   AF-A0A2D5FFC7-F1
#
_cell.length_a   1.000
_cell.length_b   1.000
_cell.length_c   1.000
_cell.angle_alpha   90.00
_cell.angle_beta   90.00
_cell.angle_gamma   90.00
#
_symmetry.space_group_name_H-M   'P 1'
#
loop_
_entity.id
_entity.type
_entity.pdbx_description
1 polymer ?
#
loop_
_entity_poly.entity_id
_entity_poly.type
_entity_poly.pdbx_seq_one_letter_code
_entity_poly.pdbx_strand_id
1 'polypeptide(L)' 'MDEQQRAAAGEELYRALRECRTLDPLTERMADISIEDAYHISQRMVSLRVERDGEQIVGKKIGVTSKPVQDMLGVFQ' A
#
# COMPACT_ATOMS: atom_id res chain seq x y z
N MET A 1 4.03 -12.20 -7.06
CA MET A 1 3.34 -12.54 -5.80
C MET A 1 1.95 -13.08 -6.13
N ASP A 2 1.41 -14.02 -5.34
CA ASP A 2 0.04 -14.51 -5.55
C ASP A 2 -1.02 -13.62 -4.86
N GLU A 3 -2.30 -13.87 -5.13
CA GLU A 3 -3.42 -13.11 -4.57
C GLU A 3 -3.49 -13.23 -3.04
N GLN A 4 -3.16 -14.39 -2.48
CA GLN A 4 -3.21 -14.62 -1.05
C GLN A 4 -2.13 -13.82 -0.32
N GLN A 5 -0.92 -13.73 -0.89
CA GLN A 5 0.17 -12.90 -0.39
C GLN A 5 -0.19 -11.41 -0.45
N ARG A 6 -0.80 -10.95 -1.56
CA ARG A 6 -1.27 -9.56 -1.70
C ARG A 6 -2.33 -9.24 -0.64
N ALA A 7 -3.29 -10.14 -0.45
CA ALA A 7 -4.35 -9.97 0.53
C ALA A 7 -3.82 -9.91 1.98
N ALA A 8 -2.90 -10.81 2.32
CA ALA A 8 -2.28 -10.86 3.64
C ALA A 8 -1.49 -9.58 3.97
N ALA A 9 -0.72 -9.06 3.01
CA ALA A 9 0.02 -7.80 3.18
C ALA A 9 -0.92 -6.60 3.39
N GLY A 10 -2.03 -6.53 2.64
CA GLY A 10 -3.05 -5.50 2.81
C GLY A 10 -3.75 -5.56 4.17
N GLU A 11 -4.03 -6.77 4.66
CA GLU A 11 -4.58 -6.99 6.01
C GLU A 11 -3.59 -6.60 7.11
N GLU A 12 -2.31 -6.90 6.94
CA GLU A 12 -1.27 -6.53 7.88
C GLU A 12 -1.13 -5.00 7.97
N LEU A 13 -1.12 -4.29 6.83
CA LEU A 13 -1.12 -2.83 6.80
C LEU A 13 -2.34 -2.22 7.50
N TYR A 14 -3.53 -2.81 7.29
CA TYR A 14 -4.74 -2.37 7.98
C TYR A 14 -4.63 -2.56 9.50
N ARG A 15 -4.15 -3.72 9.97
CA ARG A 15 -3.95 -3.97 11.41
C ARG A 15 -2.93 -3.01 12.00
N ALA A 16 -1.79 -2.82 11.34
CA ALA A 16 -0.75 -1.89 11.75
C ALA A 16 -1.26 -0.46 11.89
N LEU A 17 -2.10 0.01 10.95
CA LEU A 17 -2.78 1.30 11.04
C LEU A 17 -3.66 1.41 12.29
N ARG A 18 -4.48 0.39 12.58
CA ARG A 18 -5.41 0.41 13.73
C ARG A 18 -4.71 0.23 15.08
N GLU A 19 -3.59 -0.47 15.09
CA GLU A 19 -2.75 -0.71 16.27
C GLU A 19 -1.71 0.40 16.49
N CYS A 20 -1.63 1.39 15.59
CA CYS A 20 -0.60 2.44 15.60
C CYS A 20 0.83 1.86 15.66
N ARG A 21 1.09 0.80 14.90
CA ARG A 21 2.37 0.06 14.90
C ARG A 21 3.09 0.21 13.55
N THR A 22 4.39 0.43 13.59
CA THR A 22 5.23 0.43 12.38
C THR A 22 5.56 -0.99 11.94
N LEU A 23 5.67 -1.20 10.63
CA LEU A 23 6.14 -2.44 10.01
C LEU A 23 7.46 -2.19 9.30
N ASP A 24 8.28 -3.23 9.19
CA ASP A 24 9.42 -3.21 8.27
C ASP A 24 8.92 -3.08 6.82
N PRO A 25 9.68 -2.42 5.93
CA PRO A 25 9.27 -2.19 4.54
C PRO A 25 8.90 -3.49 3.82
N LEU A 26 7.78 -3.47 3.08
CA LEU A 26 7.36 -4.65 2.30
C LEU A 26 8.41 -5.05 1.26
N THR A 27 9.13 -4.08 0.69
CA THR A 27 10.22 -4.32 -0.27
C THR A 27 11.41 -5.07 0.33
N GLU A 28 11.62 -5.02 1.64
CA GLU A 28 12.67 -5.80 2.32
C GLU A 28 12.20 -7.22 2.64
N ARG A 29 10.89 -7.41 2.79
CA ARG A 29 10.27 -8.69 3.15
C ARG A 29 9.81 -9.52 1.95
N MET A 30 9.64 -8.87 0.79
CA MET A 30 9.06 -9.43 -0.43
C MET A 30 9.92 -9.01 -1.62
N ALA A 31 10.96 -9.80 -1.91
CA ALA A 31 12.02 -9.45 -2.85
C ALA A 31 11.55 -9.08 -4.28
N ASP A 32 10.40 -9.62 -4.71
CA ASP A 32 9.86 -9.44 -6.06
C ASP A 32 8.52 -8.66 -6.08
N ILE A 33 8.29 -7.81 -5.08
CA ILE A 33 7.08 -6.99 -5.06
C ILE A 33 7.09 -6.00 -6.23
N SER A 34 6.13 -6.14 -7.14
CA SER A 34 5.95 -5.24 -8.28
C SER A 34 5.09 -4.03 -7.90
N ILE A 35 5.07 -3.03 -8.79
CA ILE A 35 4.17 -1.88 -8.67
C ILE A 35 2.70 -2.32 -8.70
N GLU A 36 2.36 -3.32 -9.53
CA GLU A 36 1.01 -3.89 -9.58
C GLU A 36 0.62 -4.53 -8.24
N ASP A 37 1.51 -5.32 -7.65
CA ASP A 37 1.32 -5.90 -6.31
C ASP A 37 1.05 -4.80 -5.28
N ALA A 38 1.84 -3.72 -5.28
CA ALA A 38 1.68 -2.60 -4.37
C ALA A 38 0.29 -1.92 -4.49
N TYR A 39 -0.24 -1.76 -5.71
CA TYR A 39 -1.59 -1.22 -5.92
C TYR A 39 -2.68 -2.18 -5.44
N HIS A 40 -2.54 -3.50 -5.62
CA HIS A 40 -3.49 -4.47 -5.08
C HIS A 40 -3.49 -4.52 -3.55
N ILE A 41 -2.30 -4.45 -2.94
CA ILE A 41 -2.12 -4.37 -1.49
C ILE A 41 -2.79 -3.10 -0.94
N SER A 42 -2.55 -1.94 -1.57
CA SER A 42 -3.18 -0.68 -1.18
C SER A 42 -4.70 -0.74 -1.31
N GLN A 43 -5.24 -1.35 -2.36
CA GLN A 43 -6.68 -1.52 -2.54
C GLN A 43 -7.26 -2.39 -1.42
N ARG A 44 -6.64 -3.52 -1.09
CA ARG A 44 -7.10 -4.38 0.01
C ARG A 44 -7.14 -3.64 1.34
N MET A 45 -6.10 -2.88 1.67
CA MET A 45 -6.05 -2.06 2.88
C MET A 45 -7.19 -1.03 2.93
N VAL A 46 -7.47 -0.33 1.82
CA VAL A 46 -8.56 0.65 1.74
C VAL A 46 -9.93 -0.02 1.84
N SER A 47 -10.14 -1.15 1.16
CA SER A 47 -11.40 -1.90 1.23
C SER A 47 -11.74 -2.30 2.66
N LEU A 48 -10.75 -2.74 3.43
CA LEU A 48 -10.96 -3.09 4.85
C LEU A 48 -11.43 -1.91 5.70
N ARG A 49 -10.95 -0.70 5.43
CA ARG A 49 -11.40 0.51 6.13
C ARG A 49 -12.86 0.84 5.83
N VAL A 50 -13.27 0.66 4.58
CA VAL A 50 -14.66 0.83 4.16
C VAL A 50 -15.55 -0.25 4.77
N GLU A 51 -15.16 -1.52 4.61
CA GLU A 51 -15.93 -2.70 5.01
C GLU A 51 -16.10 -2.81 6.54
N ARG A 52 -15.03 -2.55 7.31
CA ARG A 52 -15.02 -2.81 8.76
C ARG A 52 -15.30 -1.57 9.60
N ASP A 53 -14.84 -0.41 9.15
CA ASP A 53 -14.90 0.82 9.94
C ASP A 53 -15.99 1.77 9.43
N GLY A 54 -16.61 1.46 8.29
CA GLY A 54 -17.64 2.30 7.66
C GLY A 54 -17.09 3.60 7.08
N GLU A 55 -15.79 3.68 6.81
CA GLU A 55 -15.17 4.87 6.23
C GLU A 55 -15.63 5.11 4.78
N GLN A 56 -15.70 6.38 4.38
CA GLN A 56 -16.10 6.77 3.03
C GLN A 56 -14.92 7.29 2.21
N ILE A 57 -14.83 6.85 0.96
CA ILE A 57 -13.85 7.36 0.01
C ILE A 57 -14.34 8.71 -0.52
N VAL A 58 -13.65 9.80 -0.19
CA VAL A 58 -14.02 11.17 -0.59
C VAL A 58 -13.15 11.76 -1.70
N GLY A 59 -12.13 11.03 -2.17
CA GLY A 59 -11.23 11.51 -3.21
C GLY A 59 -9.98 10.65 -3.38
N LYS A 60 -9.03 11.15 -4.16
CA LYS A 60 -7.73 10.51 -4.43
C LYS A 60 -6.60 11.53 -4.30
N LYS A 61 -5.41 11.06 -3.91
CA LYS A 61 -4.18 11.87 -3.82
C LYS A 61 -3.17 11.37 -4.84
N ILE A 62 -2.61 12.28 -5.65
CA ILE A 62 -1.47 12.00 -6.54
C ILE A 62 -0.19 12.44 -5.84
N GLY A 63 0.65 11.48 -5.46
CA GLY A 63 1.97 11.71 -4.86
C GLY A 63 3.10 11.74 -5.90
N VAL A 64 4.34 11.97 -5.43
CA VAL A 64 5.56 11.86 -6.25
C VAL A 64 5.51 12.71 -7.53
N THR A 65 4.98 13.94 -7.43
CA THR A 65 4.86 14.87 -8.57
C THR A 65 6.07 15.80 -8.74
N SER A 66 7.02 15.76 -7.80
CA SER A 66 8.24 16.58 -7.83
C SER A 66 9.32 15.86 -8.63
N LYS A 67 9.89 16.53 -9.64
CA LYS A 67 10.94 15.96 -10.49
C LYS A 67 12.17 15.50 -9.69
N PRO A 68 12.73 16.30 -8.75
CA PRO A 68 13.81 15.81 -7.88
C PRO A 68 13.46 14.55 -7.07
N VAL A 69 12.21 14.42 -6.62
CA VAL A 69 11.77 13.25 -5.83
C VAL A 69 11.60 12.02 -6.72
N GLN A 70 11.08 12.19 -7.94
CA GLN A 70 10.99 11.14 -8.95
C GLN A 70 12.38 10.59 -9.28
N ASP A 71 13.34 11.48 -9.53
CA ASP A 71 14.72 11.12 -9.85
C ASP A 71 15.39 10.37 -8.68
N MET A 72 15.17 10.82 -7.44
CA MET A 72 15.67 10.16 -6.22
C MET A 72 15.12 8.74 -6.05
N LEU A 73 13.83 8.54 -6.36
CA LEU A 73 13.16 7.24 -6.20
C LEU A 73 13.30 6.33 -7.44
N GLY A 74 13.88 6.82 -8.53
CA GLY A 74 13.99 6.09 -9.79
C GLY A 74 12.63 5.76 -10.43
N VAL A 75 11.60 6.56 -10.16
CA VAL A 75 10.24 6.35 -10.69
C VAL A 75 9.95 7.38 -11.78
N PHE A 76 9.63 6.89 -12.98
CA PHE A 76 9.46 7.71 -14.18
C PHE A 76 8.14 7.43 -14.93
N GLN A 77 7.22 6.69 -14.30
CA GLN A 77 5.91 6.32 -14.83
C GLN A 77 4.86 7.41 -14.55
#